data_AF-A0A4Q5UC93-F1
#
_entry.id   AF-A0A4Q5UC93-F1
#
_cell.length_a   1.000
_cell.length_b   1.000
_cell.length_c   1.000
_cell.angle_alpha   90.00
_cell.angle_beta   90.00
_cell.angle_gamma   90.00
#
_symmetry.space_group_name_H-M   'P 1'
#
loop_
_entity.id
_entity.type
_entity.pdbx_description
1 polymer ?
#
loop_
_entity_poly.entity_id
_entity_poly.type
_entity_poly.pdbx_seq_one_letter_code
_entity_poly.pdbx_strand_id
1 'polypeptide(L)'
;TTGTPDNELYIQSTPGSFATLKIPGLTGLTNRVVHRAEIMADQIWSGIEDSMFYPTNLYLDAYDPTVSKYQTIPYDVTFDASGNANLAAFGVVPYTILDPVSGKPVKQWRFNVTRYVQNILTGSVNVFDMRLLMPFTLAENYRSSPAATPLLAGIPVNSAPGKGRVRLRGSGNGTLPGADPGRIRLRIVYSKI
;
A
#
# COMPACT_ATOMS: atom_id res chain seq x y z
N THR A 1 -5.41 8.20 -16.17
CA THR A 1 -4.30 8.85 -16.90
C THR A 1 -3.02 8.05 -16.66
N THR A 2 -2.26 7.77 -17.71
CA THR A 2 -0.92 7.17 -17.65
C THR A 2 0.09 8.30 -17.51
N GLY A 3 0.26 8.80 -16.29
CA GLY A 3 1.32 9.77 -15.99
C GLY A 3 2.69 9.10 -16.04
N THR A 4 3.73 9.87 -16.33
CA THR A 4 5.12 9.44 -16.12
C THR A 4 5.27 9.07 -14.64
N PRO A 5 5.74 7.85 -14.30
CA PRO A 5 5.88 7.49 -12.90
C PRO A 5 6.99 8.32 -12.25
N ASP A 6 6.76 8.73 -11.00
CA ASP A 6 7.70 9.55 -10.25
C ASP A 6 8.93 8.75 -9.81
N ASN A 7 10.08 9.42 -9.73
CA ASN A 7 11.31 8.85 -9.16
C ASN A 7 11.25 8.79 -7.62
N GLU A 8 10.64 9.80 -6.99
CA GLU A 8 10.51 9.92 -5.55
C GLU A 8 9.09 10.37 -5.20
N LEU A 9 8.58 9.89 -4.07
CA LEU A 9 7.26 10.22 -3.56
C LEU A 9 7.40 10.88 -2.20
N TYR A 10 6.74 12.02 -2.03
CA TYR A 10 6.71 12.77 -0.78
C TYR A 10 5.31 12.65 -0.17
N ILE A 11 5.19 11.85 0.90
CA ILE A 11 3.92 11.64 1.61
C ILE A 11 3.96 12.42 2.91
N GLN A 12 2.98 13.31 3.09
CA GLN A 12 2.77 14.07 4.32
C GLN A 12 1.48 13.63 5.00
N SER A 13 1.49 13.63 6.34
CA SER A 13 0.32 13.27 7.12
C SER A 13 -0.86 14.23 6.92
N THR A 14 -2.10 13.75 7.05
CA THR A 14 -3.31 14.57 6.83
C THR A 14 -3.39 15.85 7.70
N PRO A 15 -3.84 16.99 7.13
CA PRO A 15 -4.11 17.25 5.70
C PRO A 15 -2.81 17.18 4.89
N GLY A 16 -2.76 16.34 3.87
CA GLY A 16 -1.49 15.95 3.25
C GLY A 16 -1.65 15.31 1.87
N SER A 17 -0.53 14.82 1.35
CA SER A 17 -0.40 14.24 0.02
C SER A 17 -0.66 12.73 0.02
N PHE A 18 -0.91 12.19 -1.17
CA PHE A 18 -0.96 10.76 -1.42
C PHE A 18 -0.22 10.43 -2.73
N ALA A 19 0.16 9.18 -2.89
CA ALA A 19 0.67 8.64 -4.14
C ALA A 19 -0.31 7.63 -4.73
N THR A 20 -0.43 7.60 -6.06
CA THR A 20 -1.21 6.58 -6.76
C THR A 20 -0.29 5.46 -7.19
N LEU A 21 -0.64 4.22 -6.81
CA LEU A 21 0.09 3.03 -7.22
C LEU A 21 -0.72 2.24 -8.26
N LYS A 22 -0.04 1.80 -9.32
CA LYS A 22 -0.61 0.95 -10.37
C LYS A 22 0.24 -0.29 -10.55
N ILE A 23 -0.41 -1.44 -10.74
CA ILE A 23 0.28 -2.74 -10.88
C ILE A 23 -0.17 -3.41 -12.19
N PRO A 24 0.19 -2.85 -13.36
CA PRO A 24 -0.30 -3.34 -14.65
C PRO A 24 0.15 -4.79 -14.95
N GLY A 25 1.30 -5.21 -14.40
CA GLY A 25 1.81 -6.57 -14.59
C GLY A 25 0.97 -7.67 -13.93
N LEU A 26 -0.02 -7.32 -13.10
CA LEU A 26 -0.85 -8.30 -12.40
C LEU A 26 -1.92 -8.92 -13.32
N THR A 27 -2.41 -8.17 -14.31
CA THR A 27 -3.45 -8.61 -15.25
C THR A 27 -2.96 -9.72 -16.19
N GLY A 28 -1.66 -9.77 -16.47
CA GLY A 28 -1.05 -10.77 -17.36
C GLY A 28 -0.50 -12.01 -16.66
N LEU A 29 -0.64 -12.12 -15.34
CA LEU A 29 -0.15 -13.28 -14.59
C LEU A 29 -1.14 -14.45 -14.73
N THR A 30 -0.62 -15.60 -15.15
CA THR A 30 -1.40 -16.84 -15.22
C THR A 30 -1.81 -17.35 -13.83
N ASN A 31 -2.82 -18.22 -13.81
CA ASN A 31 -3.30 -18.90 -12.60
C ASN A 31 -2.17 -19.56 -11.81
N ARG A 32 -2.05 -19.19 -10.53
CA ARG A 32 -1.01 -19.62 -9.59
C ARG A 32 -1.61 -19.71 -8.18
N VAL A 33 -1.01 -20.55 -7.34
CA VAL A 33 -1.32 -20.58 -5.91
C VAL A 33 -0.43 -19.56 -5.22
N VAL A 34 -1.01 -18.49 -4.69
CA VAL A 34 -0.29 -17.40 -4.02
C VAL A 34 -0.14 -17.72 -2.54
N HIS A 35 1.10 -17.88 -2.08
CA HIS A 35 1.42 -18.11 -0.67
C HIS A 35 1.57 -16.79 0.10
N ARG A 36 2.09 -15.77 -0.57
CA ARG A 36 2.28 -14.42 -0.02
C ARG A 36 2.33 -13.41 -1.14
N ALA A 37 1.60 -12.30 -1.01
CA ALA A 37 1.81 -11.11 -1.83
C ALA A 37 1.92 -9.87 -0.94
N GLU A 38 2.95 -9.06 -1.17
CA GLU A 38 3.25 -7.87 -0.37
C GLU A 38 3.61 -6.68 -1.25
N ILE A 39 3.01 -5.52 -1.01
CA ILE A 39 3.51 -4.26 -1.53
C ILE A 39 4.48 -3.70 -0.51
N MET A 40 5.74 -3.56 -0.92
CA MET A 40 6.82 -3.05 -0.09
C MET A 40 7.12 -1.60 -0.46
N ALA A 41 7.20 -0.73 0.54
CA ALA A 41 7.59 0.66 0.39
C ALA A 41 8.72 0.97 1.36
N ASP A 42 9.85 1.45 0.84
CA ASP A 42 11.06 1.72 1.62
C ASP A 42 11.27 3.24 1.70
N GLN A 43 11.49 3.74 2.91
CA GLN A 43 11.89 5.13 3.14
C GLN A 43 13.27 5.38 2.53
N ILE A 44 13.41 6.53 1.87
CA ILE A 44 14.69 7.09 1.49
C ILE A 44 15.28 7.80 2.71
N TRP A 45 16.49 7.42 3.10
CA TRP A 45 17.24 8.16 4.09
C TRP A 45 17.42 9.63 3.69
N SER A 46 17.05 10.56 4.57
CA SER A 46 17.12 12.01 4.35
C SER A 46 18.01 12.73 5.39
N GLY A 47 18.61 11.99 6.33
CA GLY A 47 19.54 12.54 7.31
C GLY A 47 18.81 13.26 8.44
N ILE A 48 19.06 14.57 8.61
CA ILE A 48 18.52 15.34 9.74
C ILE A 48 16.98 15.44 9.69
N GLU A 49 16.39 15.49 8.49
CA GLU A 49 14.94 15.59 8.31
C GLU A 49 14.21 14.39 8.92
N ASP A 50 14.77 13.18 8.81
CA ASP A 50 14.20 11.96 9.40
C ASP A 50 14.17 12.00 10.95
N SER A 51 15.04 12.81 11.57
CA SER A 51 15.07 13.02 13.03
C SER A 51 14.12 14.11 13.52
N MET A 52 13.71 15.01 12.62
CA MET A 52 12.75 16.09 12.91
C MET A 52 11.32 15.69 12.56
N PHE A 53 11.14 14.90 11.50
CA PHE A 53 9.85 14.47 10.98
C PHE A 53 9.81 12.94 10.88
N TYR A 54 9.60 12.30 12.02
CA TYR A 54 9.55 10.84 12.07
C TYR A 54 8.40 10.29 11.21
N PRO A 55 8.68 9.36 10.28
CA PRO A 55 7.62 8.67 9.57
C PRO A 55 6.79 7.82 10.53
N THR A 56 5.48 7.82 10.33
CA THR A 56 4.50 7.07 11.14
C THR A 56 3.84 5.97 10.32
N ASN A 57 2.58 5.62 10.60
CA ASN A 57 1.85 4.59 9.91
C ASN A 57 1.44 5.06 8.50
N LEU A 58 1.76 4.26 7.48
CA LEU A 58 1.22 4.41 6.12
C LEU A 58 0.03 3.51 5.95
N TYR A 59 -0.92 3.94 5.13
CA TYR A 59 -2.10 3.18 4.79
C TYR A 59 -2.22 3.07 3.27
N LEU A 60 -2.83 1.97 2.83
CA LEU A 60 -3.02 1.64 1.43
C LEU A 60 -4.48 1.26 1.24
N ASP A 61 -5.14 1.93 0.29
CA ASP A 61 -6.52 1.67 -0.11
C ASP A 61 -6.61 1.45 -1.63
N ALA A 62 -7.77 0.98 -2.09
CA ALA A 62 -8.06 0.74 -3.49
C ALA A 62 -9.16 1.66 -4.00
N TYR A 63 -9.01 2.16 -5.22
CA TYR A 63 -10.06 2.89 -5.92
C TYR A 63 -10.96 1.93 -6.68
N ASP A 64 -12.25 1.89 -6.31
CA ASP A 64 -13.27 1.15 -7.05
C ASP A 64 -13.88 2.05 -8.14
N PRO A 65 -13.57 1.83 -9.43
CA PRO A 65 -14.11 2.65 -10.50
C PRO A 65 -15.62 2.45 -10.70
N THR A 66 -16.20 1.34 -10.25
CA THR A 66 -17.62 1.03 -10.45
C THR A 66 -18.55 1.91 -9.61
N VAL A 67 -18.07 2.32 -8.43
CA VAL A 67 -18.78 3.21 -7.51
C VAL A 67 -18.07 4.56 -7.32
N SER A 68 -16.91 4.75 -7.95
CA SER A 68 -16.07 5.95 -7.87
C SER A 68 -15.76 6.37 -6.43
N LYS A 69 -15.37 5.38 -5.61
CA LYS A 69 -15.03 5.57 -4.20
C LYS A 69 -13.78 4.77 -3.84
N TYR A 70 -13.03 5.29 -2.88
CA TYR A 70 -11.98 4.52 -2.21
C TYR A 70 -12.62 3.51 -1.26
N GLN A 71 -12.00 2.33 -1.21
CA GLN A 71 -12.37 1.23 -0.35
C GLN A 71 -11.12 0.59 0.23
N THR A 72 -11.28 -0.09 1.35
CA THR A 72 -10.21 -0.91 1.91
C THR A 72 -9.70 -1.92 0.87
N ILE A 73 -8.43 -2.33 0.93
CA ILE A 73 -7.94 -3.39 0.04
C ILE A 73 -8.83 -4.64 0.18
N PRO A 74 -9.51 -5.07 -0.90
CA PRO A 74 -10.46 -6.17 -0.82
C PRO A 74 -9.82 -7.43 -0.25
N TYR A 75 -10.55 -8.13 0.62
CA TYR A 75 -10.17 -9.39 1.28
C TYR A 75 -9.01 -9.34 2.28
N ASP A 76 -8.05 -8.41 2.16
CA ASP A 76 -6.88 -8.36 3.06
C ASP A 76 -7.10 -7.44 4.27
N VAL A 77 -7.91 -6.39 4.13
CA VAL A 77 -8.40 -5.61 5.26
C VAL A 77 -9.69 -6.24 5.79
N THR A 78 -9.71 -6.55 7.08
CA THR A 78 -10.84 -7.18 7.77
C THR A 78 -11.10 -6.47 9.09
N PHE A 79 -12.35 -6.53 9.55
CA PHE A 79 -12.78 -5.97 10.82
C PHE A 79 -13.22 -7.09 11.75
N ASP A 80 -12.85 -6.99 13.02
CA ASP A 80 -13.38 -7.87 14.05
C ASP A 80 -14.83 -7.50 14.43
N ALA A 81 -15.46 -8.29 15.29
CA ALA A 81 -16.83 -8.05 15.75
C ALA A 81 -16.99 -6.71 16.53
N SER A 82 -15.89 -6.11 16.99
CA SER A 82 -15.87 -4.82 17.68
C SER A 82 -15.63 -3.65 16.73
N GLY A 83 -15.46 -3.90 15.43
CA GLY A 83 -15.19 -2.88 14.42
C GLY A 83 -13.72 -2.43 14.36
N ASN A 84 -12.78 -3.19 14.91
CA ASN A 84 -11.36 -2.89 14.75
C ASN A 84 -10.79 -3.50 13.47
N ALA A 85 -10.14 -2.68 12.65
CA ALA A 85 -9.44 -3.15 11.47
C ALA A 85 -8.14 -3.88 11.84
N ASN A 86 -7.78 -4.90 11.07
CA ASN A 86 -6.55 -5.69 11.20
C ASN A 86 -5.27 -4.95 10.74
N LEU A 87 -5.13 -3.64 11.02
CA LEU A 87 -4.12 -2.76 10.43
C LEU A 87 -2.67 -3.23 10.62
N ALA A 88 -2.32 -3.77 11.80
CA ALA A 88 -0.98 -4.29 12.07
C ALA A 88 -0.66 -5.49 11.16
N ALA A 89 -1.60 -6.44 11.01
CA ALA A 89 -1.45 -7.60 10.13
C ALA A 89 -1.51 -7.23 8.64
N PHE A 90 -2.26 -6.17 8.31
CA PHE A 90 -2.33 -5.60 6.97
C PHE A 90 -1.01 -4.92 6.56
N GLY A 91 -0.20 -4.43 7.50
CA GLY A 91 1.14 -3.88 7.21
C GLY A 91 1.29 -2.37 7.34
N VAL A 92 0.35 -1.73 8.06
CA VAL A 92 0.29 -0.28 8.29
C VAL A 92 1.44 0.24 9.15
N VAL A 93 1.94 -0.59 10.05
CA VAL A 93 3.04 -0.27 10.97
C VAL A 93 4.38 -0.61 10.31
N PRO A 94 5.35 0.31 10.24
CA PRO A 94 6.63 0.04 9.59
C PRO A 94 7.58 -0.80 10.44
N TYR A 95 8.47 -1.51 9.76
CA TYR A 95 9.66 -2.15 10.32
C TYR A 95 10.88 -1.28 10.11
N THR A 96 11.88 -1.39 10.98
CA THR A 96 13.21 -0.79 10.73
C THR A 96 14.04 -1.78 9.92
N ILE A 97 14.60 -1.33 8.81
CA ILE A 97 15.53 -2.08 7.96
C ILE A 97 16.79 -1.24 7.71
N LEU A 98 17.84 -1.85 7.17
CA LEU A 98 18.94 -1.09 6.57
C LEU A 98 18.55 -0.72 5.14
N ASP A 99 18.66 0.57 4.79
CA ASP A 99 18.47 1.04 3.43
C ASP A 99 19.48 0.34 2.51
N PRO A 100 19.03 -0.37 1.47
CA PRO A 100 19.93 -1.10 0.57
C PRO A 100 20.90 -0.17 -0.19
N VAL A 101 20.64 1.14 -0.23
CA VAL A 101 21.49 2.12 -0.91
C VAL A 101 22.42 2.83 0.08
N SER A 102 21.92 3.40 1.17
CA SER A 102 22.74 4.16 2.13
C SER A 102 23.33 3.36 3.29
N GLY A 103 22.82 2.14 3.54
CA GLY A 103 23.19 1.32 4.71
C GLY A 103 22.71 1.88 6.05
N LYS A 104 21.87 2.92 6.06
CA LYS A 104 21.34 3.56 7.27
C LYS A 104 19.99 2.95 7.68
N PRO A 105 19.62 2.99 8.97
CA PRO A 105 18.33 2.51 9.42
C PRO A 105 17.20 3.38 8.86
N VAL A 106 16.27 2.76 8.12
CA VAL A 106 15.08 3.40 7.53
C VAL A 106 13.83 2.57 7.82
N LYS A 107 12.64 3.15 7.58
CA LYS A 107 11.37 2.45 7.71
C LYS A 107 10.96 1.74 6.42
N GLN A 108 10.37 0.56 6.57
CA GLN A 108 9.74 -0.20 5.50
C GLN A 108 8.33 -0.62 5.89
N TRP A 109 7.38 -0.35 5.01
CA TRP A 109 6.00 -0.85 5.11
C TRP A 109 5.84 -2.05 4.19
N ARG A 110 5.12 -3.07 4.66
CA ARG A 110 4.86 -4.32 3.91
C ARG A 110 3.37 -4.62 3.94
N PHE A 111 2.64 -4.06 2.99
CA PHE A 111 1.20 -4.25 2.90
C PHE A 111 0.86 -5.64 2.38
N ASN A 112 0.17 -6.44 3.19
CA ASN A 112 -0.31 -7.74 2.78
C ASN A 112 -1.47 -7.59 1.79
N VAL A 113 -1.27 -8.09 0.58
CA VAL A 113 -2.26 -8.08 -0.51
C VAL A 113 -2.47 -9.50 -1.07
N THR A 114 -2.23 -10.51 -0.24
CA THR A 114 -2.21 -11.92 -0.66
C THR A 114 -3.57 -12.35 -1.18
N ARG A 115 -4.65 -12.05 -0.45
CA ARG A 115 -6.00 -12.51 -0.83
C ARG A 115 -6.52 -11.72 -2.01
N TYR A 116 -6.23 -10.42 -2.07
CA TYR A 116 -6.52 -9.57 -3.20
C TYR A 116 -5.86 -10.09 -4.49
N VAL A 117 -4.54 -10.33 -4.46
CA VAL A 117 -3.81 -10.86 -5.61
C VAL A 117 -4.34 -12.25 -6.01
N GLN A 118 -4.62 -13.13 -5.05
CA GLN A 118 -5.19 -14.45 -5.36
C GLN A 118 -6.52 -14.34 -6.11
N ASN A 119 -7.42 -13.46 -5.68
CA ASN A 119 -8.73 -13.27 -6.32
C ASN A 119 -8.64 -12.59 -7.70
N ILE A 120 -7.59 -11.81 -7.94
CA ILE A 120 -7.30 -11.29 -9.28
C ILE A 120 -6.87 -12.41 -10.21
N LEU A 121 -5.95 -13.27 -9.78
CA LEU A 121 -5.46 -14.36 -10.62
C LEU A 121 -6.56 -15.36 -10.97
N THR A 122 -7.52 -15.59 -10.07
CA THR A 122 -8.69 -16.45 -10.34
C THR A 122 -9.80 -15.75 -11.12
N GLY A 123 -9.63 -14.48 -11.52
CA GLY A 123 -10.61 -13.72 -12.31
C GLY A 123 -11.84 -13.26 -11.53
N SER A 124 -11.82 -13.31 -10.20
CA SER A 124 -12.95 -12.92 -9.35
C SER A 124 -12.97 -11.41 -9.06
N VAL A 125 -11.85 -10.73 -9.28
CA VAL A 125 -11.65 -9.30 -8.98
C VAL A 125 -10.80 -8.67 -10.07
N ASN A 126 -11.11 -7.44 -10.46
CA ASN A 126 -10.28 -6.65 -11.37
C ASN A 126 -9.14 -5.95 -10.62
N VAL A 127 -8.04 -5.69 -11.33
CA VAL A 127 -6.95 -4.88 -10.78
C VAL A 127 -7.43 -3.43 -10.57
N PHE A 128 -7.40 -2.98 -9.33
CA PHE A 128 -7.64 -1.59 -8.93
C PHE A 128 -6.36 -0.77 -8.85
N ASP A 129 -6.47 0.51 -9.21
CA ASP A 129 -5.52 1.53 -8.82
C ASP A 129 -5.58 1.71 -7.29
N MET A 130 -4.44 1.96 -6.65
CA MET A 130 -4.36 2.09 -5.20
C MET A 130 -3.87 3.48 -4.80
N ARG A 131 -4.22 3.89 -3.59
CA ARG A 131 -3.72 5.13 -2.98
C ARG A 131 -2.89 4.80 -1.75
N LEU A 132 -1.66 5.29 -1.74
CA LEU A 132 -0.75 5.22 -0.59
C LEU A 132 -0.72 6.59 0.10
N LEU A 133 -1.04 6.62 1.39
CA LEU A 133 -1.16 7.87 2.16
C LEU A 133 -0.83 7.68 3.64
N MET A 134 -0.73 8.79 4.39
CA MET A 134 -0.47 8.82 5.83
C MET A 134 -1.62 9.52 6.59
N PRO A 135 -2.77 8.86 6.78
CA PRO A 135 -3.94 9.53 7.29
C PRO A 135 -3.97 9.60 8.81
N PHE A 136 -4.63 10.62 9.38
CA PHE A 136 -5.02 10.58 10.80
C PHE A 136 -6.13 9.54 10.98
N THR A 137 -7.26 9.77 10.31
CA THR A 137 -8.37 8.84 10.19
C THR A 137 -8.95 8.90 8.77
N LEU A 138 -9.56 7.81 8.30
CA LEU A 138 -10.28 7.75 7.03
C LEU A 138 -11.69 7.18 7.26
N ALA A 139 -12.60 7.49 6.35
CA ALA A 139 -13.87 6.78 6.21
C ALA A 139 -13.90 6.14 4.83
N GLU A 140 -13.92 4.81 4.77
CA GLU A 140 -13.83 4.05 3.52
C GLU A 140 -14.92 3.01 3.41
N ASN A 141 -15.26 2.65 2.18
CA ASN A 141 -16.13 1.51 1.96
C ASN A 141 -15.38 0.23 2.33
N TYR A 142 -16.03 -0.62 3.13
CA TYR A 142 -15.61 -1.96 3.45
C TYR A 142 -16.62 -2.96 2.91
N ARG A 143 -16.13 -4.05 2.32
CA ARG A 143 -16.94 -5.19 1.91
C ARG A 143 -16.32 -6.47 2.43
N SER A 144 -17.12 -7.30 3.10
CA SER A 144 -16.68 -8.63 3.55
C SER A 144 -16.62 -9.64 2.40
N SER A 145 -17.32 -9.39 1.29
CA SER A 145 -17.29 -10.17 0.05
C SER A 145 -17.71 -9.30 -1.15
N PRO A 146 -17.48 -9.73 -2.41
CA PRO A 146 -17.90 -8.96 -3.60
C PRO A 146 -19.39 -8.63 -3.65
N ALA A 147 -20.22 -9.55 -3.16
CA ALA A 147 -21.68 -9.42 -3.17
C ALA A 147 -22.22 -8.63 -1.95
N ALA A 148 -21.38 -8.35 -0.95
CA ALA A 148 -21.81 -7.62 0.23
C ALA A 148 -22.09 -6.14 -0.09
N THR A 149 -23.15 -5.61 0.52
CA THR A 149 -23.41 -4.17 0.53
C THR A 149 -22.24 -3.47 1.24
N PRO A 150 -21.65 -2.41 0.64
CA PRO A 150 -20.55 -1.71 1.27
C PRO A 150 -21.02 -1.02 2.56
N LEU A 151 -20.22 -1.17 3.62
CA LEU A 151 -20.36 -0.44 4.87
C LEU A 151 -19.32 0.67 4.91
N LEU A 152 -19.70 1.88 5.32
CA LEU A 152 -18.74 2.94 5.58
C LEU A 152 -18.06 2.70 6.92
N ALA A 153 -16.75 2.41 6.91
CA ALA A 153 -15.96 2.10 8.09
C ALA A 153 -14.98 3.25 8.41
N GLY A 154 -14.93 3.62 9.69
CA GLY A 154 -13.93 4.55 10.21
C GLY A 154 -12.61 3.83 10.52
N ILE A 155 -11.50 4.34 10.00
CA ILE A 155 -10.18 3.70 10.09
C ILE A 155 -9.19 4.67 10.73
N PRO A 156 -8.98 4.60 12.06
CA PRO A 156 -7.94 5.38 12.72
C PRO A 156 -6.56 4.78 12.42
N VAL A 157 -5.69 5.53 11.76
CA VAL A 157 -4.37 5.05 11.32
C VAL A 157 -3.24 5.67 12.13
N ASN A 158 -3.32 6.97 12.39
CA ASN A 158 -2.32 7.70 13.19
C ASN A 158 -2.99 8.38 14.39
N SER A 159 -2.21 8.76 15.39
CA SER A 159 -2.71 9.33 16.65
C SER A 159 -2.92 10.85 16.62
N ALA A 160 -2.43 11.55 15.60
CA ALA A 160 -2.58 12.99 15.45
C ALA A 160 -2.49 13.42 13.97
N PRO A 161 -3.21 14.49 13.57
CA PRO A 161 -3.01 15.14 12.28
C PRO A 161 -1.64 15.86 12.24
N GLY A 162 -1.09 16.06 11.05
CA GLY A 162 0.19 16.77 10.86
C GLY A 162 1.44 16.03 11.38
N LYS A 163 1.29 14.84 11.97
CA LYS A 163 2.40 14.02 12.46
C LYS A 163 2.84 13.01 11.42
N GLY A 164 4.01 13.26 10.85
CA GLY A 164 4.74 12.31 10.03
C GLY A 164 4.90 12.76 8.59
N ARG A 165 6.10 12.49 8.06
CA ARG A 165 6.46 12.71 6.66
C ARG A 165 7.35 11.56 6.24
N VAL A 166 7.26 11.17 4.98
CA VAL A 166 8.17 10.16 4.43
C VAL A 166 8.47 10.47 2.98
N ARG A 167 9.74 10.31 2.63
CA ARG A 167 10.19 10.23 1.25
C ARG A 167 10.35 8.76 0.87
N LEU A 168 9.71 8.33 -0.21
CA LEU A 168 9.76 6.96 -0.72
C LEU A 168 10.36 6.95 -2.12
N ARG A 169 10.97 5.83 -2.51
CA ARG A 169 11.42 5.61 -3.89
C ARG A 169 10.22 5.24 -4.75
N GLY A 170 9.93 6.05 -5.76
CA GLY A 170 8.93 5.71 -6.77
C GLY A 170 9.42 4.60 -7.70
N SER A 171 8.62 4.27 -8.72
CA SER A 171 9.02 3.27 -9.72
C SER A 171 9.95 3.82 -10.81
N GLY A 172 10.16 5.14 -10.83
CA GLY A 172 11.01 5.84 -11.80
C GLY A 172 10.51 5.75 -13.24
N ASN A 173 11.42 5.82 -14.21
CA ASN A 173 11.15 5.90 -15.67
C ASN A 173 10.35 4.74 -16.30
N GLY A 174 9.75 3.84 -15.52
CA GLY A 174 8.87 2.78 -16.01
C GLY A 174 9.57 1.57 -16.62
N THR A 175 10.91 1.54 -16.73
CA THR A 175 11.62 0.31 -17.11
C THR A 175 11.60 -0.68 -15.95
N LEU A 176 10.86 -1.78 -16.11
CA LEU A 176 10.81 -2.89 -15.17
C LEU A 176 11.68 -4.06 -15.68
N PRO A 177 12.49 -4.69 -14.81
CA PRO A 177 12.81 -4.27 -13.44
C PRO A 177 13.76 -3.06 -13.46
N GLY A 178 13.45 -2.01 -12.69
CA GLY A 178 14.39 -0.91 -12.45
C GLY A 178 15.64 -1.40 -11.70
N ALA A 179 16.72 -0.64 -11.72
CA ALA A 179 17.96 -1.00 -11.03
C ALA A 179 17.89 -0.80 -9.50
N ASP A 180 16.96 0.04 -9.01
CA ASP A 180 16.90 0.41 -7.59
C ASP A 180 16.19 -0.66 -6.74
N PRO A 181 16.87 -1.32 -5.78
CA PRO A 181 16.28 -2.32 -4.90
C PRO A 181 15.29 -1.74 -3.88
N GLY A 182 15.36 -0.43 -3.57
CA GLY A 182 14.50 0.25 -2.61
C GLY A 182 13.20 0.81 -3.20
N ARG A 183 12.97 0.66 -4.51
CA ARG A 183 11.70 1.10 -5.14
C ARG A 183 10.48 0.42 -4.51
N ILE A 184 9.35 1.09 -4.57
CA ILE A 184 8.06 0.45 -4.29
C ILE A 184 7.88 -0.74 -5.25
N ARG A 185 7.51 -1.89 -4.68
CA ARG A 185 7.44 -3.15 -5.43
C ARG A 185 6.37 -4.08 -4.88
N LEU A 186 5.75 -4.83 -5.77
CA LEU A 186 4.95 -6.01 -5.42
C LEU A 186 5.88 -7.23 -5.39
N ARG A 187 5.97 -7.90 -4.24
CA ARG A 187 6.61 -9.20 -4.09
C ARG A 187 5.54 -10.28 -4.02
N ILE A 188 5.62 -11.29 -4.88
CA ILE A 188 4.71 -12.44 -4.87
C ILE A 188 5.53 -13.72 -4.68
N VAL A 189 5.16 -14.53 -3.70
CA VAL A 189 5.63 -15.90 -3.50
C VAL A 189 4.48 -16.83 -3.89
N TYR A 190 4.70 -17.69 -4.87
CA TYR A 190 3.65 -18.52 -5.46
C TYR A 190 4.19 -19.87 -5.95
N SER A 191 3.29 -20.83 -6.13
CA SER A 191 3.53 -22.06 -6.88
C SER A 191 2.81 -22.00 -8.23
N LYS A 192 3.44 -22.57 -9.27
CA LYS A 192 2.78 -22.78 -10.56
C LYS A 192 1.78 -23.93 -10.42
N ILE A 193 0.68 -23.84 -11.17
CA ILE A 193 -0.30 -24.92 -11.36
C ILE A 193 0.08 -25.66 -12.63
#